data_AF-A0A2I0J3A9-F1
#
_entry.id   AF-A0A2I0J3A9-F1
#
_cell.length_a   1.000
_cell.length_b   1.000
_cell.length_c   1.000
_cell.angle_alpha   90.00
_cell.angle_beta   90.00
_cell.angle_gamma   90.00
#
_symmetry.space_group_name_H-M   'P 1'
#
loop_
_entity.id
_entity.type
_entity.pdbx_description
1 polymer ?
#
loop_
_entity_poly.entity_id
_entity_poly.type
_entity_poly.pdbx_seq_one_letter_code
_entity_poly.pdbx_strand_id
1 'polypeptide(L)'
;VRNAKIKFLGTLQQGTDEECTEWNKLKAHLKSEYPKHTPLLAKILEGLLSRSNVQDKVRHQKEVIEAADEVIDSIDTEELAKFFAFKSDPEDEEAEKMKNKMETTRDQLVEALYQKGQALAEIESANRDVESASEGSKDKDGNNDQSAWEVIDSDLFEENFKELKKWVDVKSAKYGNLLVIRERRSGRLGTALKALNDMIQEDADPPKKQLYELKLSLLEEMGWGHLVTYERTWMHVRFPPSLPLF
;
A
#
# COMPACT_ATOMS: atom_id res chain seq x y z
N VAL A 1 29.71 6.35 -4.83
CA VAL A 1 29.17 7.43 -3.95
C VAL A 1 27.63 7.47 -3.96
N ARG A 2 26.94 7.57 -5.10
CA ARG A 2 25.46 7.60 -5.20
C ARG A 2 24.74 6.52 -4.37
N ASN A 3 25.04 5.24 -4.61
CA ASN A 3 24.38 4.12 -3.90
C ASN A 3 24.60 4.17 -2.38
N ALA A 4 25.73 4.70 -1.92
CA ALA A 4 26.00 4.89 -0.49
C ALA A 4 25.11 5.99 0.10
N LYS A 5 24.90 7.10 -0.61
CA LYS A 5 23.96 8.16 -0.20
C LYS A 5 22.51 7.65 -0.14
N ILE A 6 22.10 6.85 -1.13
CA ILE A 6 20.76 6.22 -1.16
C ILE A 6 20.58 5.26 0.01
N LYS A 7 21.59 4.43 0.29
CA LYS A 7 21.56 3.51 1.43
C LYS A 7 21.49 4.27 2.75
N PHE A 8 22.23 5.37 2.89
CA PHE A 8 22.18 6.22 4.07
C PHE A 8 20.79 6.84 4.28
N LEU A 9 20.15 7.35 3.22
CA LEU A 9 18.78 7.89 3.30
C LEU A 9 17.79 6.88 3.93
N GLY A 10 17.89 5.60 3.57
CA GLY A 10 17.03 4.56 4.13
C GLY A 10 17.32 4.17 5.58
N THR A 11 18.45 4.61 6.16
CA THR A 11 18.80 4.34 7.55
C THR A 11 18.41 5.45 8.52
N LEU A 12 18.07 6.65 8.01
CA LEU A 12 17.59 7.74 8.85
C LEU A 12 16.21 7.37 9.41
N GLN A 13 16.10 7.43 10.74
CA GLN A 13 14.81 7.37 11.40
C GLN A 13 14.02 8.65 11.11
N GLN A 14 12.70 8.59 11.27
CA GLN A 14 11.78 9.72 11.10
C GLN A 14 10.84 9.79 12.31
N GLY A 15 11.37 9.52 13.50
CA GLY A 15 10.58 9.43 14.74
C GLY A 15 10.36 10.80 15.40
N THR A 16 11.27 11.75 15.14
CA THR A 16 11.21 13.13 15.63
C THR A 16 11.09 14.14 14.49
N ASP A 17 10.63 15.35 14.81
CA ASP A 17 10.52 16.44 13.84
C ASP A 17 11.89 16.82 13.25
N GLU A 18 12.94 16.86 14.08
CA GLU A 18 14.31 17.16 13.64
C GLU A 18 14.81 16.13 12.63
N GLU A 19 14.65 14.84 12.93
CA GLU A 19 15.01 13.75 12.02
C GLU A 19 14.23 13.81 10.69
N CYS A 20 12.93 14.12 10.74
CA CYS A 20 12.11 14.32 9.55
C CYS A 20 12.64 15.47 8.68
N THR A 21 13.09 16.58 9.29
CA THR A 21 13.66 17.69 8.54
C THR A 21 14.97 17.33 7.86
N GLU A 22 15.85 16.59 8.53
CA GLU A 22 17.12 16.13 7.96
C GLU A 22 16.90 15.14 6.81
N TRP A 23 15.94 14.21 6.98
CA TRP A 23 15.53 13.29 5.92
C TRP A 23 14.99 14.04 4.69
N ASN A 24 14.14 15.04 4.90
CA ASN A 24 13.58 15.86 3.82
C ASN A 24 14.65 16.68 3.07
N LYS A 25 15.63 17.25 3.79
CA LYS A 25 16.76 17.95 3.16
C LYS A 25 17.58 17.02 2.29
N LEU A 26 17.91 15.82 2.80
CA LEU A 26 18.68 14.83 2.04
C LEU A 26 17.89 14.29 0.84
N LYS A 27 16.59 14.02 1.00
CA LYS A 27 15.66 13.67 -0.10
C LYS A 27 15.69 14.72 -1.20
N ALA A 28 15.51 16.00 -0.85
CA ALA A 28 15.49 17.10 -1.82
C ALA A 28 16.82 17.22 -2.59
N HIS A 29 17.95 17.10 -1.88
CA HIS A 29 19.27 17.13 -2.48
C HIS A 29 19.53 15.93 -3.41
N LEU A 30 19.07 14.73 -3.05
CA LEU A 30 19.24 13.56 -3.90
C LEU A 30 18.33 13.58 -5.13
N LYS A 31 17.10 14.09 -4.98
CA LYS A 31 16.17 14.27 -6.11
C LYS A 31 16.72 15.29 -7.12
N SER A 32 17.38 16.36 -6.67
CA SER A 32 17.99 17.33 -7.59
C SER A 32 19.20 16.75 -8.33
N GLU A 33 20.02 15.91 -7.67
CA GLU A 33 21.15 15.23 -8.31
C GLU A 33 20.71 14.10 -9.27
N TYR A 34 19.65 13.36 -8.95
CA TYR A 34 19.24 12.15 -9.69
C TYR A 34 17.71 12.03 -9.86
N PRO A 35 17.06 12.93 -10.61
CA PRO A 35 15.59 13.05 -10.63
C PRO A 35 14.85 11.84 -11.20
N LYS A 36 15.45 11.09 -12.13
CA LYS A 36 14.83 9.92 -12.79
C LYS A 36 15.44 8.58 -12.35
N HIS A 37 16.08 8.54 -11.19
CA HIS A 37 16.73 7.30 -10.74
C HIS A 37 15.77 6.44 -9.92
N THR A 38 15.17 5.43 -10.55
CA THR A 38 14.16 4.54 -9.94
C THR A 38 14.54 3.97 -8.58
N PRO A 39 15.77 3.45 -8.34
CA PRO A 39 16.16 2.95 -7.02
C PRO A 39 16.19 4.01 -5.92
N LEU A 40 16.44 5.28 -6.26
CA LEU A 40 16.35 6.39 -5.30
C LEU A 40 14.88 6.68 -4.98
N LEU A 41 14.03 6.79 -6.00
CA LEU A 41 12.60 7.08 -5.84
C LEU A 41 11.90 5.97 -5.04
N ALA A 42 12.21 4.70 -5.33
CA ALA A 42 11.70 3.56 -4.58
C ALA A 42 12.14 3.59 -3.10
N LYS A 43 13.39 4.01 -2.83
CA LYS A 43 13.88 4.18 -1.45
C LYS A 43 13.24 5.36 -0.72
N ILE A 44 12.87 6.42 -1.44
CA ILE A 44 12.10 7.54 -0.88
C ILE A 44 10.70 7.06 -0.48
N LEU A 45 10.02 6.29 -1.34
CA LEU A 45 8.71 5.70 -1.05
C LEU A 45 8.78 4.80 0.20
N GLU A 46 9.75 3.88 0.27
CA GLU A 46 9.98 3.02 1.44
C GLU A 46 10.21 3.83 2.73
N GLY A 47 10.98 4.92 2.64
CA GLY A 47 11.19 5.84 3.75
C GLY A 47 9.90 6.50 4.23
N LEU A 48 9.02 6.93 3.32
CA LEU A 48 7.72 7.50 3.69
C LEU A 48 6.85 6.46 4.41
N LEU A 49 6.78 5.22 3.90
CA LEU A 49 5.99 4.13 4.49
C LEU A 49 6.48 3.73 5.89
N SER A 50 7.76 3.95 6.18
CA SER A 50 8.37 3.63 7.47
C SER A 50 8.19 4.72 8.52
N ARG A 51 7.57 5.86 8.17
CA ARG A 51 7.38 6.98 9.07
C ARG A 51 6.37 6.63 10.17
N SER A 52 6.75 6.85 11.42
CA SER A 52 5.87 6.67 12.58
C SER A 52 5.24 8.01 13.00
N ASN A 53 4.12 7.97 13.73
CA ASN A 53 3.46 9.14 14.34
C ASN A 53 2.99 10.23 13.36
N VAL A 54 2.35 9.83 12.28
CA VAL A 54 1.73 10.77 11.32
C VAL A 54 0.43 11.33 11.90
N GLN A 55 0.43 12.62 12.26
CA GLN A 55 -0.75 13.32 12.77
C GLN A 55 -1.83 13.51 11.69
N ASP A 56 -1.42 13.90 10.47
CA ASP A 56 -2.32 14.08 9.32
C ASP A 56 -2.18 12.92 8.35
N LYS A 57 -2.97 11.86 8.59
CA LYS A 57 -2.95 10.63 7.80
C LYS A 57 -3.29 10.88 6.33
N VAL A 58 -4.23 11.78 6.04
CA VAL A 58 -4.66 12.06 4.66
C VAL A 58 -3.55 12.76 3.89
N ARG A 59 -2.89 13.77 4.47
CA ARG A 59 -1.75 14.44 3.83
C ARG A 59 -0.61 13.48 3.58
N HIS A 60 -0.24 12.67 4.56
CA HIS A 60 0.81 11.68 4.39
C HIS A 60 0.48 10.69 3.27
N GLN A 61 -0.77 10.27 3.19
CA GLN A 61 -1.16 9.31 2.18
C GLN A 61 -1.17 9.91 0.77
N LYS A 62 -1.40 11.22 0.64
CA LYS A 62 -1.14 11.97 -0.61
C LYS A 62 0.34 12.01 -0.97
N GLU A 63 1.24 12.22 0.01
CA GLU A 63 2.70 12.16 -0.23
C GLU A 63 3.15 10.78 -0.70
N VAL A 64 2.55 9.71 -0.16
CA VAL A 64 2.80 8.32 -0.60
C VAL A 64 2.34 8.10 -2.04
N ILE A 65 1.16 8.59 -2.43
CA ILE A 65 0.67 8.53 -3.82
C ILE A 65 1.64 9.25 -4.75
N GLU A 66 2.03 10.49 -4.43
CA GLU A 66 2.97 11.27 -5.24
C GLU A 66 4.31 10.55 -5.41
N ALA A 67 4.86 9.99 -4.32
CA ALA A 67 6.12 9.24 -4.37
C ALA A 67 5.99 7.93 -5.17
N ALA A 68 4.85 7.26 -5.11
CA ALA A 68 4.59 6.07 -5.92
C ALA A 68 4.46 6.42 -7.41
N ASP A 69 3.78 7.52 -7.74
CA ASP A 69 3.66 8.03 -9.11
C ASP A 69 5.02 8.37 -9.70
N GLU A 70 5.90 9.04 -8.94
CA GLU A 70 7.27 9.30 -9.38
C GLU A 70 8.05 8.01 -9.71
N VAL A 71 7.86 6.94 -8.92
CA VAL A 71 8.49 5.64 -9.22
C VAL A 71 7.93 5.05 -10.51
N ILE A 72 6.61 5.01 -10.64
CA ILE A 72 5.92 4.47 -11.82
C ILE A 72 6.34 5.23 -13.09
N ASP A 73 6.34 6.57 -13.04
CA ASP A 73 6.71 7.44 -14.16
C ASP A 73 8.20 7.33 -14.55
N SER A 74 9.06 6.87 -13.62
CA SER A 74 10.47 6.66 -13.91
C SER A 74 10.75 5.35 -14.67
N ILE A 75 9.77 4.44 -14.75
CA ILE A 75 9.92 3.10 -15.32
C ILE A 75 9.26 3.04 -16.69
N ASP A 76 10.00 2.61 -17.71
CA ASP A 76 9.41 2.26 -19.01
C ASP A 76 8.71 0.91 -18.89
N THR A 77 7.40 0.95 -18.63
CA THR A 77 6.56 -0.24 -18.46
C THR A 77 6.47 -1.08 -19.73
N GLU A 78 6.57 -0.46 -20.92
CA GLU A 78 6.55 -1.19 -22.19
C GLU A 78 7.84 -1.96 -22.43
N GLU A 79 9.00 -1.32 -22.20
CA GLU A 79 10.30 -1.97 -22.30
C GLU A 79 10.39 -3.14 -21.31
N LEU A 80 9.93 -2.93 -20.07
CA LEU A 80 9.90 -3.95 -19.05
C LEU A 80 8.99 -5.13 -19.44
N ALA A 81 7.79 -4.86 -19.98
CA ALA A 81 6.88 -5.90 -20.45
C ALA A 81 7.45 -6.67 -21.64
N LYS A 82 8.08 -5.97 -22.59
CA LYS A 82 8.77 -6.59 -23.73
C LYS A 82 9.88 -7.52 -23.24
N PHE A 83 10.70 -7.09 -22.29
CA PHE A 83 11.79 -7.91 -21.73
C PHE A 83 11.28 -9.24 -21.17
N PHE A 84 10.22 -9.21 -20.34
CA PHE A 84 9.67 -10.43 -19.74
C PHE A 84 8.87 -11.31 -20.70
N ALA A 85 8.47 -10.80 -21.87
CA ALA A 85 7.84 -11.60 -22.92
C ALA A 85 8.87 -12.44 -23.71
N PHE A 86 10.12 -12.00 -23.79
CA PHE A 86 11.20 -12.73 -24.44
C PHE A 86 11.90 -13.69 -23.47
N LYS A 87 12.19 -14.90 -23.93
CA LYS A 87 13.04 -15.85 -23.17
C LYS A 87 14.50 -15.54 -23.48
N SER A 88 15.25 -15.12 -22.46
CA SER A 88 16.71 -14.96 -22.54
C SER A 88 17.42 -16.30 -22.37
N ASP A 89 18.55 -16.46 -23.05
CA ASP A 89 19.45 -17.63 -22.94
C ASP A 89 20.20 -17.60 -21.58
N PRO A 90 20.12 -18.64 -20.74
CA PRO A 90 20.64 -18.64 -19.37
C PRO A 90 22.17 -18.74 -19.22
N GLU A 91 22.94 -18.90 -20.30
CA GLU A 91 24.40 -19.16 -20.18
C GLU A 91 25.31 -17.92 -20.24
N ASP A 92 24.76 -16.71 -20.37
CA ASP A 92 25.54 -15.46 -20.38
C ASP A 92 25.44 -14.68 -19.05
N GLU A 93 26.59 -14.41 -18.42
CA GLU A 93 26.68 -13.61 -17.19
C GLU A 93 26.11 -12.19 -17.36
N GLU A 94 26.25 -11.58 -18.54
CA GLU A 94 25.72 -10.24 -18.80
C GLU A 94 24.20 -10.25 -18.92
N ALA A 95 23.64 -11.29 -19.55
CA ALA A 95 22.21 -11.53 -19.63
C ALA A 95 21.59 -11.76 -18.24
N GLU A 96 22.25 -12.53 -17.37
CA GLU A 96 21.80 -12.73 -15.99
C GLU A 96 21.84 -11.43 -15.17
N LYS A 97 22.88 -10.60 -15.32
CA LYS A 97 22.95 -9.27 -14.67
C LYS A 97 21.82 -8.34 -15.16
N MET A 98 21.48 -8.39 -16.44
CA MET A 98 20.37 -7.61 -17.00
C MET A 98 19.02 -8.09 -16.47
N LYS A 99 18.79 -9.41 -16.45
CA LYS A 99 17.59 -10.03 -15.90
C LYS A 99 17.35 -9.65 -14.44
N ASN A 100 18.38 -9.75 -13.59
CA ASN A 100 18.28 -9.34 -12.18
C ASN A 100 17.89 -7.86 -12.01
N LYS A 101 18.40 -6.97 -12.89
CA LYS A 101 18.01 -5.55 -12.89
C LYS A 101 16.56 -5.34 -13.31
N MET A 102 16.10 -6.06 -14.34
CA MET A 102 14.71 -5.98 -14.80
C MET A 102 13.74 -6.54 -13.77
N GLU A 103 14.09 -7.64 -13.09
CA GLU A 103 13.33 -8.19 -11.95
C GLU A 103 13.24 -7.18 -10.81
N THR A 104 14.36 -6.56 -10.43
CA THR A 104 14.37 -5.51 -9.41
C THR A 104 13.48 -4.33 -9.80
N THR A 105 13.51 -3.92 -11.07
CA THR A 105 12.70 -2.81 -11.59
C THR A 105 11.21 -3.16 -11.58
N ARG A 106 10.85 -4.40 -11.96
CA ARG A 106 9.48 -4.92 -11.84
C ARG A 106 9.03 -4.93 -10.39
N ASP A 107 9.86 -5.39 -9.47
CA ASP A 107 9.49 -5.43 -8.05
C ASP A 107 9.27 -4.02 -7.48
N GLN A 108 10.07 -3.04 -7.90
CA GLN A 108 9.87 -1.62 -7.58
C GLN A 108 8.55 -1.07 -8.16
N LEU A 109 8.24 -1.37 -9.42
CA LEU A 109 6.98 -0.98 -10.07
C LEU A 109 5.77 -1.54 -9.32
N VAL A 110 5.81 -2.84 -9.05
CA VAL A 110 4.74 -3.56 -8.37
C VAL A 110 4.53 -3.04 -6.95
N GLU A 111 5.61 -2.78 -6.21
CA GLU A 111 5.52 -2.20 -4.87
C GLU A 111 4.92 -0.80 -4.92
N ALA A 112 5.33 0.06 -5.86
CA ALA A 112 4.76 1.39 -6.02
C ALA A 112 3.25 1.34 -6.34
N LEU A 113 2.83 0.51 -7.29
CA LEU A 113 1.41 0.30 -7.63
C LEU A 113 0.60 -0.23 -6.43
N TYR A 114 1.17 -1.16 -5.66
CA TYR A 114 0.51 -1.71 -4.48
C TYR A 114 0.30 -0.64 -3.40
N GLN A 115 1.35 0.14 -3.09
CA GLN A 115 1.31 1.18 -2.08
C GLN A 115 0.39 2.33 -2.49
N LYS A 116 0.41 2.74 -3.77
CA LYS A 116 -0.56 3.69 -4.34
C LYS A 116 -2.00 3.21 -4.16
N GLY A 117 -2.26 1.92 -4.42
CA GLY A 117 -3.59 1.33 -4.26
C GLY A 117 -4.09 1.35 -2.82
N GLN A 118 -3.24 0.97 -1.86
CA GLN A 118 -3.56 1.08 -0.42
C GLN A 118 -3.84 2.54 -0.05
N ALA A 119 -3.04 3.46 -0.59
CA ALA A 119 -3.15 4.87 -0.31
C ALA A 119 -4.44 5.52 -0.77
N LEU A 120 -4.84 5.22 -2.00
CA LEU A 120 -6.13 5.66 -2.54
C LEU A 120 -7.31 5.12 -1.70
N ALA A 121 -7.23 3.86 -1.26
CA ALA A 121 -8.28 3.26 -0.44
C ALA A 121 -8.37 3.87 0.96
N GLU A 122 -7.24 4.15 1.59
CA GLU A 122 -7.21 4.76 2.92
C GLU A 122 -7.76 6.19 2.91
N ILE A 123 -7.40 7.01 1.92
CA ILE A 123 -7.96 8.38 1.82
C ILE A 123 -9.47 8.33 1.59
N GLU A 124 -9.96 7.44 0.72
CA GLU A 124 -11.40 7.28 0.52
C GLU A 124 -12.12 6.87 1.81
N SER A 125 -11.54 5.94 2.59
CA SER A 125 -12.11 5.54 3.88
C SER A 125 -12.16 6.70 4.87
N ALA A 126 -11.10 7.50 4.96
CA ALA A 126 -11.04 8.66 5.84
C ALA A 126 -12.05 9.74 5.43
N ASN A 127 -12.25 9.96 4.13
CA ASN A 127 -13.24 10.91 3.63
C ASN A 127 -14.67 10.48 3.99
N ARG A 128 -15.01 9.18 3.86
CA ARG A 128 -16.33 8.65 4.24
C ARG A 128 -16.63 8.84 5.73
N ASP A 129 -15.63 8.66 6.60
CA ASP A 129 -15.79 8.86 8.04
C ASP A 129 -16.08 10.33 8.38
N VAL A 130 -15.43 11.28 7.68
CA VAL A 130 -15.67 12.72 7.84
C VAL A 130 -17.07 13.13 7.35
N GLU A 131 -17.50 12.63 6.20
CA GLU A 131 -18.84 12.89 5.66
C GLU A 131 -19.92 12.38 6.62
N SER A 132 -19.76 11.15 7.12
CA SER A 132 -20.66 10.50 8.09
C SER A 132 -20.71 11.25 9.44
N ALA A 133 -19.61 11.88 9.85
CA ALA A 133 -19.56 12.72 11.06
C ALA A 133 -20.19 14.11 10.85
N SER A 134 -20.13 14.64 9.62
CA SER A 134 -20.65 15.97 9.27
C SER A 134 -22.17 16.02 9.04
N GLU A 135 -22.80 14.90 8.66
CA GLU A 135 -24.27 14.80 8.50
C GLU A 135 -25.05 15.02 9.82
N GLY A 136 -24.35 15.02 10.97
CA GLY A 136 -24.91 15.38 12.28
C GLY A 136 -24.89 16.87 12.65
N SER A 137 -24.24 17.74 11.86
CA SER A 137 -24.09 19.16 12.18
C SER A 137 -24.32 20.05 10.95
N LYS A 138 -25.58 20.42 10.70
CA LYS A 138 -25.93 21.51 9.78
C LYS A 138 -25.51 22.85 10.39
N ASP A 139 -24.27 23.25 10.14
CA ASP A 139 -23.91 24.67 10.09
C ASP A 139 -22.94 24.85 8.92
N LYS A 140 -23.51 25.26 7.78
CA LYS A 140 -22.75 25.76 6.64
C LYS A 140 -22.23 27.14 7.00
N ASP A 141 -20.95 27.25 7.28
CA ASP A 141 -20.25 28.52 7.04
C ASP A 141 -19.00 28.28 6.20
N GLY A 142 -18.94 29.00 5.09
CA GLY A 142 -18.06 28.72 3.97
C GLY A 142 -16.67 29.29 4.19
N ASN A 143 -15.66 28.43 4.02
CA ASN A 143 -14.44 28.88 3.36
C ASN A 143 -13.91 27.74 2.49
N ASN A 144 -14.32 27.81 1.23
CA ASN A 144 -14.07 26.84 0.19
C ASN A 144 -12.70 27.12 -0.43
N ASP A 145 -11.64 26.61 0.20
CA ASP A 145 -10.34 26.46 -0.47
C ASP A 145 -10.33 25.09 -1.15
N GLN A 146 -11.07 25.04 -2.25
CA GLN A 146 -11.40 23.83 -3.01
C GLN A 146 -10.14 23.34 -3.73
N SER A 147 -9.32 22.55 -3.02
CA SER A 147 -8.19 21.88 -3.62
C SER A 147 -8.68 20.71 -4.48
N ALA A 148 -8.06 20.51 -5.65
CA ALA A 148 -8.42 19.55 -6.71
C ALA A 148 -8.45 18.04 -6.31
N TRP A 149 -8.50 17.73 -5.02
CA TRP A 149 -8.44 16.41 -4.42
C TRP A 149 -9.75 15.95 -3.78
N GLU A 150 -10.82 16.76 -3.78
CA GLU A 150 -12.11 16.42 -3.15
C GLU A 150 -12.84 15.23 -3.79
N VAL A 151 -12.44 14.82 -5.00
CA VAL A 151 -12.93 13.59 -5.62
C VAL A 151 -11.70 12.75 -5.96
N ILE A 152 -11.27 11.90 -5.03
CA ILE A 152 -10.54 10.71 -5.46
C ILE A 152 -11.53 9.93 -6.29
N ASP A 153 -11.39 10.06 -7.60
CA ASP A 153 -12.21 9.34 -8.54
C ASP A 153 -12.06 7.85 -8.25
N SER A 154 -13.18 7.15 -8.04
CA SER A 154 -13.17 5.70 -7.83
C SER A 154 -12.47 5.00 -9.01
N ASP A 155 -12.41 5.66 -10.16
CA ASP A 155 -11.70 5.19 -11.35
C ASP A 155 -10.18 5.11 -11.12
N LEU A 156 -9.55 6.02 -10.35
CA LEU A 156 -8.09 5.99 -10.11
C LEU A 156 -7.64 4.71 -9.39
N PHE A 157 -8.42 4.25 -8.41
CA PHE A 157 -8.11 2.99 -7.71
C PHE A 157 -8.24 1.80 -8.67
N GLU A 158 -9.30 1.75 -9.48
CA GLU A 158 -9.56 0.65 -10.38
C GLU A 158 -8.54 0.61 -11.54
N GLU A 159 -8.13 1.77 -12.06
CA GLU A 159 -7.03 1.90 -13.03
C GLU A 159 -5.71 1.38 -12.46
N ASN A 160 -5.33 1.83 -11.27
CA ASN A 160 -4.13 1.37 -10.58
C ASN A 160 -4.17 -0.15 -10.33
N PHE A 161 -5.32 -0.68 -9.90
CA PHE A 161 -5.48 -2.12 -9.68
C PHE A 161 -5.38 -2.94 -10.97
N LYS A 162 -5.98 -2.45 -12.07
CA LYS A 162 -5.86 -3.07 -13.40
C LYS A 162 -4.40 -3.11 -13.85
N GLU A 163 -3.64 -2.06 -13.58
CA GLU A 163 -2.21 -2.02 -13.88
C GLU A 163 -1.45 -3.04 -13.04
N LEU A 164 -1.61 -3.04 -11.71
CA LEU A 164 -0.97 -4.01 -10.81
C LEU A 164 -1.23 -5.46 -11.24
N LYS A 165 -2.46 -5.78 -11.63
CA LYS A 165 -2.87 -7.12 -12.05
C LYS A 165 -2.11 -7.64 -13.29
N LYS A 166 -1.55 -6.76 -14.12
CA LYS A 166 -0.73 -7.17 -15.27
C LYS A 166 0.61 -7.78 -14.85
N TRP A 167 1.10 -7.40 -13.67
CA TRP A 167 2.45 -7.71 -13.21
C TRP A 167 2.50 -8.81 -12.15
N VAL A 168 1.42 -9.00 -11.39
CA VAL A 168 1.37 -9.96 -10.28
C VAL A 168 0.07 -10.75 -10.21
N ASP A 169 0.14 -11.90 -9.55
CA ASP A 169 -1.06 -12.59 -9.07
C ASP A 169 -1.62 -11.87 -7.83
N VAL A 170 -2.69 -11.11 -8.05
CA VAL A 170 -3.40 -10.36 -7.01
C VAL A 170 -4.07 -11.24 -5.95
N LYS A 171 -4.18 -12.56 -6.18
CA LYS A 171 -4.72 -13.50 -5.20
C LYS A 171 -3.70 -13.96 -4.17
N SER A 172 -2.41 -13.79 -4.45
CA SER A 172 -1.36 -14.17 -3.51
C SER A 172 -1.47 -13.40 -2.19
N ALA A 173 -1.04 -14.03 -1.09
CA ALA A 173 -1.05 -13.45 0.24
C ALA A 173 -0.46 -12.02 0.33
N LYS A 174 0.56 -11.70 -0.49
CA LYS A 174 1.18 -10.36 -0.51
C LYS A 174 0.23 -9.26 -0.98
N TYR A 175 -0.58 -9.51 -2.01
CA TYR A 175 -1.45 -8.51 -2.65
C TYR A 175 -2.93 -8.68 -2.32
N GLY A 176 -3.29 -9.78 -1.64
CA GLY A 176 -4.67 -10.13 -1.36
C GLY A 176 -5.43 -9.07 -0.55
N ASN A 177 -4.76 -8.27 0.29
CA ASN A 177 -5.43 -7.19 1.02
C ASN A 177 -6.05 -6.17 0.05
N LEU A 178 -5.32 -5.78 -0.99
CA LEU A 178 -5.83 -4.85 -2.00
C LEU A 178 -6.98 -5.45 -2.81
N LEU A 179 -6.96 -6.77 -3.03
CA LEU A 179 -8.08 -7.50 -3.63
C LEU A 179 -9.32 -7.46 -2.72
N VAL A 180 -9.17 -7.71 -1.41
CA VAL A 180 -10.27 -7.60 -0.43
C VAL A 180 -10.86 -6.20 -0.43
N ILE A 181 -10.02 -5.17 -0.42
CA ILE A 181 -10.44 -3.76 -0.51
C ILE A 181 -11.25 -3.50 -1.78
N ARG A 182 -10.76 -3.94 -2.94
CA ARG A 182 -11.46 -3.77 -4.23
C ARG A 182 -12.84 -4.43 -4.26
N GLU A 183 -12.93 -5.65 -3.77
CA GLU A 183 -14.19 -6.41 -3.74
C GLU A 183 -15.19 -5.77 -2.77
N ARG A 184 -14.72 -5.28 -1.62
CA ARG A 184 -15.52 -4.51 -0.66
C ARG A 184 -16.03 -3.19 -1.27
N ARG A 185 -15.17 -2.42 -1.94
CA ARG A 185 -15.55 -1.19 -2.68
C ARG A 185 -16.63 -1.44 -3.72
N SER A 186 -16.59 -2.61 -4.36
CA SER A 186 -17.57 -3.00 -5.37
C SER A 186 -18.87 -3.59 -4.79
N GLY A 187 -19.03 -3.61 -3.46
CA GLY A 187 -20.18 -4.22 -2.79
C GLY A 187 -20.22 -5.75 -2.83
N ARG A 188 -19.16 -6.42 -3.31
CA ARG A 188 -19.08 -7.89 -3.42
C ARG A 188 -18.50 -8.48 -2.13
N LEU A 189 -19.17 -8.24 -1.01
CA LEU A 189 -18.70 -8.62 0.34
C LEU A 189 -18.42 -10.12 0.49
N GLY A 190 -19.20 -10.99 -0.15
CA GLY A 190 -18.94 -12.43 -0.14
C GLY A 190 -17.64 -12.83 -0.84
N THR A 191 -17.31 -12.15 -1.95
CA THR A 191 -16.03 -12.37 -2.66
C THR A 191 -14.86 -11.80 -1.85
N ALA A 192 -15.05 -10.64 -1.21
CA ALA A 192 -14.07 -10.06 -0.30
C ALA A 192 -13.77 -11.01 0.88
N LEU A 193 -14.81 -11.56 1.50
CA LEU A 193 -14.67 -12.53 2.59
C LEU A 193 -14.01 -13.82 2.13
N LYS A 194 -14.32 -14.30 0.93
CA LYS A 194 -13.64 -15.46 0.34
C LYS A 194 -12.14 -15.20 0.17
N ALA A 195 -11.77 -14.11 -0.49
CA ALA A 195 -10.37 -13.74 -0.70
C ALA A 195 -9.62 -13.60 0.64
N LEU A 196 -10.25 -13.00 1.65
CA LEU A 196 -9.67 -12.89 2.98
C LEU A 196 -9.47 -14.25 3.66
N ASN A 197 -10.44 -15.17 3.53
CA ASN A 197 -10.28 -16.52 4.07
C ASN A 197 -9.18 -17.30 3.36
N ASP A 198 -9.06 -17.17 2.04
CA ASP A 198 -7.99 -17.79 1.25
C ASP A 198 -6.63 -17.27 1.75
N MET A 199 -6.48 -15.95 1.99
CA MET A 199 -5.28 -15.37 2.59
C MET A 199 -4.98 -15.90 3.99
N ILE A 200 -6.00 -16.03 4.85
CA ILE A 200 -5.83 -16.57 6.21
C ILE A 200 -5.37 -18.04 6.17
N GLN A 201 -5.79 -18.80 5.16
CA GLN A 201 -5.37 -20.19 4.98
C GLN A 201 -3.94 -20.30 4.43
N GLU A 202 -3.56 -19.43 3.50
CA GLU A 202 -2.19 -19.39 2.94
C GLU A 202 -1.16 -18.95 3.98
N ASP A 203 -1.48 -17.92 4.79
CA ASP A 203 -0.64 -17.38 5.86
C ASP A 203 -1.10 -17.88 7.25
N ALA A 204 -1.33 -19.19 7.39
CA ALA A 204 -1.96 -19.76 8.58
C ALA A 204 -1.16 -19.61 9.89
N ASP A 205 0.16 -19.43 9.83
CA ASP A 205 1.04 -19.47 11.02
C ASP A 205 2.19 -18.44 10.96
N PRO A 206 2.35 -17.53 11.94
CA PRO A 206 1.42 -17.26 13.04
C PRO A 206 0.14 -16.56 12.56
N PRO A 207 -1.02 -16.82 13.19
CA PRO A 207 -2.25 -16.11 12.89
C PRO A 207 -2.04 -14.59 12.97
N LYS A 208 -2.49 -13.85 11.95
CA LYS A 208 -2.36 -12.38 11.92
C LYS A 208 -3.64 -11.74 12.43
N LYS A 209 -3.57 -11.10 13.61
CA LYS A 209 -4.73 -10.47 14.28
C LYS A 209 -5.51 -9.53 13.36
N GLN A 210 -4.80 -8.72 12.57
CA GLN A 210 -5.37 -7.75 11.64
C GLN A 210 -6.29 -8.40 10.57
N LEU A 211 -5.97 -9.61 10.09
CA LEU A 211 -6.81 -10.30 9.10
C LEU A 211 -8.15 -10.73 9.71
N TYR A 212 -8.16 -11.16 10.96
CA TYR A 212 -9.39 -11.54 11.65
C TYR A 212 -10.21 -10.32 12.10
N GLU A 213 -9.56 -9.21 12.45
CA GLU A 213 -10.25 -7.93 12.68
C GLU A 213 -10.95 -7.45 11.39
N LEU A 214 -10.27 -7.55 10.24
CA LEU A 214 -10.89 -7.27 8.93
C LEU A 214 -12.04 -8.24 8.64
N LYS A 215 -11.90 -9.53 8.96
CA LYS A 215 -12.95 -10.54 8.80
C LYS A 215 -14.20 -10.17 9.61
N LEU A 216 -14.03 -9.74 10.85
CA LEU A 216 -15.11 -9.27 11.70
C LEU A 216 -15.81 -8.06 11.06
N SER A 217 -15.06 -7.08 10.57
CA SER A 217 -15.65 -5.90 9.92
C SER A 217 -16.51 -6.26 8.70
N LEU A 218 -16.07 -7.20 7.86
CA LEU A 218 -16.85 -7.68 6.71
C LEU A 218 -18.13 -8.42 7.15
N LEU A 219 -18.03 -9.26 8.18
CA LEU A 219 -19.19 -9.99 8.71
C LEU A 219 -20.22 -9.05 9.35
N GLU A 220 -19.77 -7.98 9.99
CA GLU A 220 -20.62 -6.92 10.55
C GLU A 220 -21.34 -6.16 9.43
N GLU A 221 -20.65 -5.77 8.37
CA GLU A 221 -21.25 -5.12 7.20
C GLU A 221 -22.29 -6.01 6.50
N MET A 222 -22.07 -7.32 6.48
CA MET A 222 -23.03 -8.30 5.94
C MET A 222 -24.23 -8.55 6.88
N GLY A 223 -24.19 -8.06 8.11
CA GLY A 223 -25.22 -8.29 9.12
C GLY A 223 -25.21 -9.69 9.74
N TRP A 224 -24.11 -10.43 9.63
CA TRP A 224 -24.00 -11.83 10.08
C TRP A 224 -23.64 -11.91 11.57
N GLY A 225 -24.47 -11.34 12.43
CA GLY A 225 -24.18 -11.14 13.87
C GLY A 225 -23.84 -12.41 14.65
N HIS A 226 -24.41 -13.56 14.27
CA HIS A 226 -24.08 -14.85 14.88
C HIS A 226 -22.62 -15.26 14.60
N LEU A 227 -22.13 -15.05 13.37
CA LEU A 227 -20.73 -15.32 13.01
C LEU A 227 -19.78 -14.29 13.59
N VAL A 228 -20.18 -13.03 13.69
CA VAL A 228 -19.41 -12.00 14.39
C VAL A 228 -19.16 -12.41 15.84
N THR A 229 -20.21 -12.85 16.55
CA THR A 229 -20.11 -13.31 17.94
C THR A 229 -19.17 -14.51 18.06
N TYR A 230 -19.32 -15.49 17.16
CA TYR A 230 -18.45 -16.66 17.10
C TYR A 230 -16.99 -16.31 16.84
N GLU A 231 -16.69 -15.45 15.86
CA GLU A 231 -15.31 -15.09 15.56
C GLU A 231 -14.69 -14.25 16.68
N ARG A 232 -15.46 -13.39 17.35
CA ARG A 232 -14.97 -12.65 18.53
C ARG A 232 -14.57 -13.57 19.68
N THR A 233 -15.32 -14.64 19.95
CA THR A 233 -14.90 -15.59 20.99
C THR A 233 -13.62 -16.32 20.58
N TRP A 234 -13.49 -16.71 19.32
CA TRP A 234 -12.27 -17.31 18.80
C TRP A 234 -11.07 -16.37 18.78
N MET A 235 -11.26 -15.06 18.63
CA MET A 235 -10.17 -14.08 18.74
C MET A 235 -9.47 -14.16 20.11
N HIS A 236 -10.21 -14.37 21.19
CA HIS A 236 -9.63 -14.51 22.54
C HIS A 236 -8.81 -15.79 22.67
N VAL A 237 -9.19 -16.85 21.95
CA VAL A 237 -8.49 -18.14 21.95
C VAL A 237 -7.23 -18.06 21.08
N ARG A 238 -7.32 -17.45 19.89
CA ARG A 238 -6.19 -17.31 18.95
C ARG A 238 -5.17 -16.29 19.42
N PHE A 239 -5.62 -15.23 20.10
CA PHE A 239 -4.79 -14.11 20.55
C PHE A 239 -4.96 -13.88 22.05
N PRO A 240 -4.55 -14.83 22.90
CA PRO A 240 -4.65 -14.66 24.34
C PRO A 240 -3.72 -13.54 24.82
N PRO A 241 -4.09 -12.79 25.86
CA PRO A 241 -3.27 -11.69 26.40
C PRO A 241 -1.96 -12.18 27.03
N SER A 242 -1.92 -13.44 27.44
CA SER A 242 -0.73 -14.11 27.97
C SER A 242 -0.74 -15.57 27.55
N LEU A 243 0.43 -16.20 27.50
CA LEU A 243 0.52 -17.64 27.31
C LEU A 243 -0.21 -18.37 28.46
N PRO A 244 -0.85 -19.51 28.18
CA PRO A 244 -1.44 -20.33 29.22
C PRO A 244 -0.38 -20.74 30.25
N LEU A 245 -0.79 -20.79 31.53
CA LEU A 245 0.05 -21.23 32.62
C LEU A 245 0.19 -22.76 32.56
N PHE A 246 1.25 -23.19 31.87
CA PHE A 246 1.71 -24.59 31.69
C PHE A 246 0.81 -25.48 30.83
#